data_AF-A0A821L0P8-F1
#
_entry.id   AF-A0A821L0P8-F1
#
_cell.length_a   1.000
_cell.length_b   1.000
_cell.length_c   1.000
_cell.angle_alpha   90.00
_cell.angle_beta   90.00
_cell.angle_gamma   90.00
#
_symmetry.space_group_name_H-M   'P 1'
#
loop_
_entity.id
_entity.type
_entity.pdbx_description
1 polymer ?
#
loop_
_entity_poly.entity_id
_entity_poly.type
_entity_poly.pdbx_seq_one_letter_code
_entity_poly.pdbx_strand_id
1 'polypeptide(L)' 'MSPKSRGRKNIIQWLNAHNIDVPAKAVKAELLDIAMKNLPEKRYETDEAAKKYNVNILR' A
#
# COMPACT_ATOMS: atom_id res chain seq x y z
N MET A 1 -13.63 -20.90 6.63
CA MET A 1 -12.54 -19.97 7.03
C MET A 1 -13.14 -18.63 7.43
N SER A 2 -12.84 -18.11 8.63
CA SER A 2 -13.39 -16.85 9.13
C SER A 2 -12.90 -15.61 8.35
N PRO A 3 -13.70 -14.55 8.18
CA PRO A 3 -13.32 -13.34 7.44
C PRO A 3 -12.09 -12.62 8.00
N LYS A 4 -11.87 -12.69 9.32
CA LYS A 4 -10.74 -12.06 10.02
C LYS A 4 -9.38 -12.58 9.56
N SER A 5 -9.29 -13.84 9.13
CA SER A 5 -8.05 -14.50 8.69
C SER A 5 -7.61 -14.06 7.29
N ARG A 6 -8.55 -13.64 6.43
CA ARG A 6 -8.24 -13.17 5.07
C ARG A 6 -7.45 -11.86 5.08
N GLY A 7 -7.83 -10.92 5.94
CA GLY A 7 -7.15 -9.62 6.02
C GLY A 7 -5.68 -9.70 6.40
N ARG A 8 -5.32 -10.56 7.36
CA ARG A 8 -3.91 -10.74 7.77
C ARG A 8 -3.06 -11.36 6.66
N LYS A 9 -3.59 -12.41 6.02
CA LYS A 9 -2.89 -13.11 4.92
C LYS A 9 -2.60 -12.17 3.76
N ASN A 10 -3.56 -11.32 3.40
CA ASN A 10 -3.40 -10.37 2.29
C ASN A 10 -2.31 -9.33 2.57
N ILE A 11 -2.22 -8.81 3.81
CA ILE A 11 -1.19 -7.84 4.18
C ILE A 11 0.20 -8.47 4.12
N ILE A 12 0.35 -9.69 4.65
CA ILE A 12 1.64 -10.42 4.59
C ILE A 12 2.03 -10.71 3.14
N GLN A 13 1.10 -11.12 2.29
CA GLN A 13 1.38 -11.33 0.87
C GLN A 13 1.86 -10.05 0.17
N TRP A 14 1.23 -8.91 0.47
CA TRP A 14 1.66 -7.62 -0.08
C TRP A 14 3.07 -7.23 0.41
N LEU A 15 3.34 -7.38 1.72
CA LEU A 15 4.66 -7.10 2.31
C LEU A 15 5.75 -7.97 1.68
N ASN A 16 5.51 -9.27 1.56
CA ASN A 16 6.43 -10.20 0.92
C ASN A 16 6.67 -9.87 -0.55
N ALA A 17 5.62 -9.46 -1.29
CA ALA A 17 5.77 -9.06 -2.69
C ALA A 17 6.64 -7.80 -2.88
N HIS A 18 6.75 -6.97 -1.85
CA HIS A 18 7.60 -5.77 -1.84
C HIS A 18 8.95 -6.02 -1.14
N ASN A 19 9.31 -7.27 -0.82
CA ASN A 19 10.51 -7.64 -0.08
C ASN A 19 10.65 -6.91 1.27
N ILE A 20 9.53 -6.62 1.94
CA ILE A 20 9.51 -5.98 3.24
C ILE A 20 9.54 -7.06 4.32
N ASP A 21 10.51 -6.97 5.22
CA ASP A 21 10.66 -7.93 6.31
C ASP A 21 9.48 -7.82 7.29
N VAL A 22 8.93 -8.99 7.66
CA VAL A 22 7.75 -9.09 8.51
C VAL A 22 8.10 -9.85 9.77
N PRO A 23 7.97 -9.23 10.96
CA PRO A 23 8.25 -9.93 12.21
C PRO A 23 7.34 -11.16 12.36
N ALA A 24 7.91 -12.32 12.69
CA ALA A 24 7.17 -13.59 12.78
C ALA A 24 6.00 -13.55 13.78
N LYS A 25 6.06 -12.66 14.78
CA LYS A 25 5.02 -12.47 15.82
C LYS A 25 4.15 -11.22 15.60
N ALA A 26 4.26 -10.55 14.45
CA ALA A 26 3.54 -9.30 14.20
C ALA A 26 2.01 -9.50 14.24
N VAL A 27 1.33 -8.66 15.02
CA VAL A 27 -0.14 -8.61 15.05
C VAL A 27 -0.67 -7.87 13.82
N LYS A 28 -1.96 -8.03 13.52
CA LYS A 28 -2.59 -7.40 12.34
C LYS A 28 -2.38 -5.88 12.29
N ALA A 29 -2.43 -5.21 13.45
CA ALA A 29 -2.22 -3.76 13.53
C ALA A 29 -0.79 -3.37 13.11
N GLU A 30 0.22 -4.07 13.62
CA GLU A 30 1.63 -3.85 13.26
C GLU A 30 1.88 -4.13 11.79
N LEU A 31 1.30 -5.21 11.24
CA LEU A 31 1.39 -5.53 9.82
C LEU A 31 0.82 -4.41 8.95
N LEU A 32 -0.31 -3.84 9.36
CA LEU A 32 -0.93 -2.72 8.65
C LEU A 32 -0.05 -1.47 8.74
N ASP A 33 0.54 -1.21 9.90
CA ASP A 33 1.41 -0.07 10.14
C ASP A 33 2.70 -0.13 9.29
N ILE A 34 3.31 -1.32 9.20
CA ILE A 34 4.46 -1.59 8.32
C ILE A 34 4.05 -1.40 6.85
N ALA A 35 2.90 -1.93 6.45
CA ALA A 35 2.41 -1.76 5.08
C ALA A 35 2.19 -0.28 4.75
N MET A 36 1.62 0.50 5.68
CA MET A 36 1.37 1.92 5.47
C MET A 36 2.65 2.75 5.38
N LYS A 37 3.68 2.42 6.17
CA LYS A 37 4.99 3.10 6.13
C LYS A 37 5.76 2.83 4.85
N ASN A 38 5.54 1.67 4.24
CA ASN A 38 6.19 1.26 3.00
C ASN A 38 5.29 1.39 1.78
N LEU A 39 4.11 2.02 1.92
CA LEU A 39 3.29 2.37 0.77
C LEU A 39 4.17 3.22 -0.14
N PRO A 40 4.34 2.84 -1.43
CA PRO A 40 4.98 3.74 -2.36
C PRO A 40 4.21 5.05 -2.29
N GLU A 41 4.94 6.18 -2.20
CA GLU A 41 4.32 7.48 -2.37
C GLU A 41 3.45 7.36 -3.61
N LYS A 42 2.14 7.57 -3.45
CA LYS A 42 1.27 7.82 -4.59
C LYS A 42 1.79 9.10 -5.22
N ARG A 43 2.81 8.96 -6.07
CA ARG A 43 2.93 9.78 -7.26
C ARG A 43 1.67 9.42 -8.01
N TYR A 44 0.60 10.17 -7.73
CA TYR A 44 -0.41 10.33 -8.74
C TYR A 44 0.39 10.70 -9.98
N GLU A 45 0.31 9.88 -11.02
CA GLU A 45 0.63 10.30 -12.37
C GLU A 45 -0.41 11.37 -12.75
N THR A 46 -0.43 12.48 -12.02
CA THR A 46 -1.17 13.68 -12.37
C THR A 46 -0.66 14.21 -13.70
N ASP A 47 0.51 13.78 -14.18
CA ASP A 47 1.03 14.16 -15.48
C ASP A 47 0.30 13.49 -16.65
N GLU A 48 -0.12 12.21 -16.58
CA GLU A 48 -0.78 11.58 -17.74
C GLU A 48 -2.23 12.04 -17.90
N ALA A 49 -2.98 12.12 -16.80
CA ALA A 49 -4.33 12.65 -16.83
C ALA A 49 -4.35 14.17 -17.09
N ALA A 50 -3.46 14.97 -16.47
CA ALA A 50 -3.43 16.41 -16.74
C ALA A 50 -2.92 16.74 -18.16
N LYS A 51 -1.94 15.99 -18.71
CA LYS A 51 -1.55 16.14 -20.13
C LYS A 51 -2.67 15.78 -21.08
N LYS A 52 -3.46 14.74 -20.78
CA LYS A 52 -4.59 14.33 -21.62
C LYS A 52 -5.71 15.37 -21.67
N TYR A 53 -5.88 16.17 -20.61
CA TYR A 53 -6.97 17.15 -20.48
C TYR A 53 -6.52 18.62 -20.46
N ASN A 54 -5.23 18.90 -20.69
CA ASN A 54 -4.62 20.24 -20.77
C ASN A 54 -5.09 21.22 -19.67
N VAL A 55 -5.19 20.72 -18.44
CA VAL A 55 -5.64 21.49 -17.28
C VAL A 55 -4.43 21.89 -16.43
N ASN A 56 -4.21 23.20 -16.29
CA ASN A 56 -3.20 23.76 -15.40
C ASN A 56 -3.59 23.50 -13.95
N ILE A 57 -2.73 22.79 -13.20
CA ILE A 57 -2.87 22.64 -11.76
C ILE A 57 -2.36 23.93 -11.13
N LEU A 58 -3.27 24.85 -10.78
CA LEU A 58 -2.92 26.05 -10.03
C LEU A 58 -2.49 25.64 -8.60
N ARG A 59 -1.24 26.01 -8.25
CA ARG A 59 -0.66 25.86 -6.91
C ARG A 59 -1.17 26.93 -5.96
#